data_AF-A0A2K2RGF3-F1
#
_entry.id   AF-A0A2K2RGF3-F1
#
_cell.length_a   1.000
_cell.length_b   1.000
_cell.length_c   1.000
_cell.angle_alpha   90.00
_cell.angle_beta   90.00
_cell.angle_gamma   90.00
#
_symmetry.space_group_name_H-M   'P 1'
#
loop_
_entity.id
_entity.type
_entity.pdbx_description
1 polymer ?
#
loop_
_entity_poly.entity_id
_entity_poly.type
_entity_poly.pdbx_seq_one_letter_code
_entity_poly.pdbx_strand_id
1 'polypeptide(L)'
;MNDTTAASGTTPGHDEDTAPPLPEEIREAARLAPDHWLGMVDPTWSGPGEPPSWAVVGQWRSDVDGEIAEWRPNEEYRPSPQALDWPAPTDPVDEAVQLAATGYGPGDAVTRTLAAAEVAMLLGPGRTPLSAVSPDGQPVVPVFTSPVHLEAAGRLGYELLPAADVLDRLPEGHLLYLNPSGPVSMTVDSAALRDAVEEAASAATETPSTAASAEGGDEGGDEGGLGDGDRA
;
A
#
# COMPACT_ATOMS: atom_id res chain seq x y z
N MET A 1 38.45 -1.77 -63.35
CA MET A 1 37.66 -0.64 -62.85
C MET A 1 36.23 -1.10 -62.76
N ASN A 2 35.72 -1.26 -61.53
CA ASN A 2 34.45 -0.69 -61.08
C ASN A 2 34.22 -1.11 -59.61
N ASP A 3 34.45 -0.09 -58.79
CA ASP A 3 33.86 0.30 -57.52
C ASP A 3 33.23 -0.74 -56.59
N THR A 4 33.86 -0.79 -55.42
CA THR A 4 33.28 -1.12 -54.12
C THR A 4 32.27 -0.05 -53.72
N THR A 5 31.00 -0.44 -53.54
CA THR A 5 30.02 0.37 -52.80
C THR A 5 29.71 -0.36 -51.50
N ALA A 6 30.19 0.22 -50.40
CA ALA A 6 29.83 -0.16 -49.04
C ALA A 6 28.33 0.06 -48.84
N ALA A 7 27.62 -1.00 -48.47
CA ALA A 7 26.27 -0.88 -47.92
C ALA A 7 26.41 -0.45 -46.46
N SER A 8 26.00 0.79 -46.18
CA SER A 8 25.78 1.30 -44.83
C SER A 8 24.84 0.37 -44.09
N GLY A 9 25.29 -0.15 -42.94
CA GLY A 9 24.44 -0.83 -41.98
C GLY A 9 23.49 0.16 -41.34
N THR A 10 22.26 0.23 -41.84
CA THR A 10 21.13 0.73 -41.05
C THR A 10 20.76 -0.40 -40.09
N THR A 11 21.20 -0.29 -38.84
CA THR A 11 20.66 -1.09 -37.75
C THR A 11 19.21 -0.63 -37.51
N PRO A 12 18.21 -1.53 -37.47
CA PRO A 12 16.82 -1.13 -37.31
C PRO A 12 16.56 -0.64 -35.89
N GLY A 13 15.86 0.49 -35.76
CA GLY A 13 15.25 0.94 -34.51
C GLY A 13 14.22 -0.11 -34.05
N HIS A 14 14.32 -0.54 -32.79
CA HIS A 14 13.38 -1.49 -32.20
C HIS A 14 12.96 -1.14 -30.76
N ASP A 15 13.34 0.02 -30.21
CA ASP A 15 13.11 0.30 -28.78
C ASP A 15 12.29 1.59 -28.48
N GLU A 16 11.89 2.37 -29.49
CA GLU A 16 11.08 3.58 -29.24
C GLU A 16 9.60 3.26 -28.91
N ASP A 17 9.05 2.15 -29.41
CA ASP A 17 7.61 1.83 -29.30
C ASP A 17 7.23 1.22 -27.94
N THR A 18 8.22 0.88 -27.10
CA THR A 18 8.01 0.35 -25.73
C THR A 18 8.41 1.36 -24.65
N ALA A 19 8.97 2.50 -25.05
CA ALA A 19 9.42 3.50 -24.11
C ALA A 19 8.24 4.26 -23.50
N PRO A 20 8.19 4.45 -22.17
CA PRO A 20 7.16 5.29 -21.55
C PRO A 20 7.28 6.73 -22.06
N PRO A 21 6.23 7.55 -21.94
CA PRO A 21 6.33 8.97 -22.26
C PRO A 21 7.44 9.61 -21.41
N LEU A 22 8.38 10.32 -22.05
CA LEU A 22 9.52 10.95 -21.38
C LEU A 22 9.04 12.01 -20.36
N PRO A 23 9.21 11.78 -19.05
CA PRO A 23 8.81 12.74 -18.03
C PRO A 23 9.66 14.01 -18.10
N GLU A 24 9.08 15.15 -17.71
CA GLU A 24 9.82 16.42 -17.71
C GLU A 24 11.01 16.37 -16.75
N GLU A 25 10.87 15.70 -15.59
CA GLU A 25 11.97 15.60 -14.63
C GLU A 25 13.19 14.88 -15.21
N ILE A 26 12.97 13.86 -16.06
CA ILE A 26 14.06 13.16 -16.75
C ILE A 26 14.71 14.07 -17.79
N ARG A 27 13.92 14.90 -18.50
CA ARG A 27 14.47 15.85 -19.47
C ARG A 27 15.30 16.93 -18.80
N GLU A 28 14.86 17.44 -17.66
CA GLU A 28 15.64 18.40 -16.86
C GLU A 28 16.91 17.75 -16.32
N ALA A 29 16.83 16.52 -15.80
CA ALA A 29 17.98 15.77 -15.32
C ALA A 29 19.01 15.50 -16.43
N ALA A 30 18.58 15.21 -17.66
CA ALA A 30 19.46 14.99 -18.80
C ALA A 30 20.34 16.20 -19.14
N ARG A 31 19.77 17.41 -19.05
CA ARG A 31 20.52 18.66 -19.25
C ARG A 31 21.54 18.91 -18.16
N LEU A 32 21.29 18.41 -16.95
CA LEU A 32 22.20 18.53 -15.80
C LEU A 32 23.28 17.44 -15.79
N ALA A 33 23.02 16.30 -16.43
CA ALA A 33 23.91 15.14 -16.48
C ALA A 33 24.02 14.60 -17.92
N PRO A 34 24.83 15.23 -18.79
CA PRO A 34 25.09 14.73 -20.15
C PRO A 34 25.94 13.45 -20.13
N ASP A 35 25.77 12.61 -21.17
CA ASP A 35 26.36 11.27 -21.32
C ASP A 35 26.14 10.38 -20.08
N HIS A 36 24.92 10.39 -19.53
CA HIS A 36 24.55 9.68 -18.30
C HIS A 36 23.29 8.83 -18.47
N TRP A 37 23.16 7.80 -17.62
CA TRP A 37 21.95 7.00 -17.52
C TRP A 37 21.08 7.51 -16.36
N LEU A 38 19.81 7.80 -16.66
CA LEU A 38 18.84 8.37 -15.73
C LEU A 38 17.74 7.32 -15.48
N GLY A 39 17.68 6.83 -14.24
CA GLY A 39 16.67 5.88 -13.82
C GLY A 39 15.29 6.51 -13.71
N MET A 40 14.27 5.82 -14.22
CA MET A 40 12.88 6.10 -13.93
C MET A 40 12.40 5.13 -12.86
N VAL A 41 12.07 5.66 -11.69
CA VAL A 41 11.55 4.90 -10.53
C VAL A 41 10.04 4.82 -10.62
N ASP A 42 9.45 3.69 -10.22
CA ASP A 42 8.00 3.58 -10.06
C ASP A 42 7.53 4.56 -8.94
N PRO A 43 6.56 5.45 -9.21
CA PRO A 43 6.08 6.43 -8.23
C PRO A 43 5.52 5.83 -6.92
N THR A 44 5.12 4.57 -6.93
CA THR A 44 4.59 3.85 -5.77
C THR A 44 5.71 3.48 -4.79
N TRP A 45 6.97 3.44 -5.23
CA TRP A 45 8.10 3.19 -4.35
C TRP A 45 8.42 4.43 -3.49
N SER A 46 8.47 4.25 -2.17
CA SER A 46 8.67 5.33 -1.19
C SER A 46 9.74 5.01 -0.13
N GLY A 47 10.61 4.05 -0.42
CA GLY A 47 11.67 3.62 0.51
C GLY A 47 12.75 4.68 0.75
N PRO A 48 13.49 4.59 1.88
CA PRO A 48 14.63 5.47 2.10
C PRO A 48 15.83 5.06 1.21
N GLY A 49 16.57 6.04 0.71
CA GLY A 49 17.84 5.84 0.00
C GLY A 49 17.67 5.60 -1.50
N GLU A 50 18.58 4.83 -2.08
CA GLU A 50 18.55 4.48 -3.51
C GLU A 50 17.47 3.42 -3.77
N PRO A 51 16.62 3.60 -4.78
CA PRO A 51 15.66 2.58 -5.20
C PRO A 51 16.35 1.25 -5.52
N PRO A 52 15.81 0.12 -5.03
CA PRO A 52 16.29 -1.18 -5.45
C PRO A 52 15.99 -1.39 -6.95
N SER A 53 16.77 -2.24 -7.63
CA SER A 53 16.61 -2.49 -9.07
C SER A 53 15.18 -2.84 -9.44
N TRP A 54 14.49 -3.66 -8.66
CA TRP A 54 13.11 -4.07 -8.95
C TRP A 54 12.08 -2.93 -8.93
N ALA A 55 12.39 -1.77 -8.34
CA ALA A 55 11.50 -0.59 -8.29
C ALA A 55 11.78 0.40 -9.43
N VAL A 56 12.81 0.15 -10.25
CA VAL A 56 13.16 1.00 -11.40
C VAL A 56 12.49 0.44 -12.65
N VAL A 57 11.67 1.24 -13.32
CA VAL A 57 10.97 0.89 -14.56
C VAL A 57 11.96 0.65 -15.70
N GLY A 58 13.00 1.49 -15.76
CA GLY A 58 14.03 1.45 -16.79
C GLY A 58 14.89 2.70 -16.72
N GLN A 59 15.73 2.90 -17.74
CA GLN A 59 16.69 4.01 -17.77
C GLN A 59 16.69 4.70 -19.13
N TRP A 60 16.76 6.03 -19.08
CA TRP A 60 17.01 6.87 -20.25
C TRP A 60 18.48 7.25 -20.32
N ARG A 61 19.07 7.28 -21.51
CA ARG A 61 20.43 7.79 -21.72
C ARG A 61 20.37 9.20 -22.28
N SER A 62 21.05 10.13 -21.62
CA SER A 62 21.38 11.44 -22.19
C SER A 62 22.62 11.35 -23.08
N ASP A 63 22.67 12.15 -24.14
CA ASP A 63 23.87 12.34 -24.94
C ASP A 63 24.78 13.46 -24.39
N VAL A 64 25.84 13.78 -25.12
CA VAL A 64 26.81 14.82 -24.74
C VAL A 64 26.22 16.23 -24.72
N ASP A 65 25.10 16.45 -25.41
CA ASP A 65 24.39 17.73 -25.47
C ASP A 65 23.29 17.81 -24.38
N GLY A 66 23.06 16.71 -23.64
CA GLY A 66 22.06 16.62 -22.58
C GLY A 66 20.65 16.31 -23.08
N GLU A 67 20.52 15.83 -24.32
CA GLU A 67 19.27 15.38 -24.91
C GLU A 67 19.11 13.87 -24.75
N ILE A 68 17.87 13.37 -24.72
CA ILE A 68 17.60 11.94 -24.54
C ILE A 68 17.80 11.19 -25.86
N ALA A 69 18.66 10.17 -25.83
CA ALA A 69 19.07 9.40 -27.01
C ALA A 69 18.61 7.94 -26.99
N GLU A 70 18.44 7.32 -25.83
CA GLU A 70 18.19 5.88 -25.71
C GLU A 70 17.28 5.55 -24.52
N TRP A 71 16.39 4.57 -24.70
CA TRP A 71 15.63 3.93 -23.61
C TRP A 71 16.10 2.49 -23.42
N ARG A 72 16.27 2.08 -22.16
CA ARG A 72 16.49 0.69 -21.80
C ARG A 72 15.49 0.25 -20.72
N PRO A 73 14.57 -0.69 -21.03
CA PRO A 73 13.69 -1.25 -20.01
C PRO A 73 14.48 -2.07 -18.99
N ASN A 74 13.98 -2.13 -17.77
CA ASN A 74 14.58 -2.96 -16.73
C ASN A 74 13.85 -4.31 -16.63
N GLU A 75 14.55 -5.41 -16.89
CA GLU A 75 13.98 -6.76 -16.81
C GLU A 75 13.66 -7.21 -15.37
N GLU A 76 14.28 -6.58 -14.36
CA GLU A 76 14.03 -6.86 -12.95
C GLU A 76 12.81 -6.11 -12.40
N TYR A 77 12.24 -5.19 -13.18
CA TYR A 77 11.15 -4.32 -12.75
C TYR A 77 9.92 -5.14 -12.32
N ARG A 78 9.41 -4.81 -11.12
CA ARG A 78 8.15 -5.32 -10.59
C ARG A 78 7.09 -4.22 -10.68
N PRO A 79 6.09 -4.35 -11.56
CA PRO A 79 5.05 -3.34 -11.69
C PRO A 79 4.27 -3.11 -10.40
N SER A 80 4.08 -1.84 -10.05
CA SER A 80 3.14 -1.43 -8.99
C SER A 80 1.67 -1.65 -9.40
N PRO A 81 0.71 -1.54 -8.47
CA PRO A 81 -0.71 -1.62 -8.80
C PRO A 81 -1.12 -0.62 -9.89
N GLN A 82 -0.61 0.61 -9.81
CA GLN A 82 -0.87 1.65 -10.80
C GLN A 82 -0.28 1.27 -12.18
N ALA A 83 0.94 0.75 -12.22
CA ALA A 83 1.57 0.30 -13.47
C ALA A 83 0.89 -0.94 -14.09
N LEU A 84 0.12 -1.69 -13.31
CA LEU A 84 -0.74 -2.79 -13.77
C LEU A 84 -2.14 -2.32 -14.19
N ASP A 85 -2.39 -1.00 -14.23
CA ASP A 85 -3.70 -0.40 -14.49
C ASP A 85 -4.80 -0.89 -13.53
N TRP A 86 -4.43 -1.23 -12.30
CA TRP A 86 -5.43 -1.58 -11.29
C TRP A 86 -6.21 -0.34 -10.86
N PRO A 87 -7.52 -0.48 -10.59
CA PRO A 87 -8.30 0.60 -10.00
C PRO A 87 -7.68 1.10 -8.69
N ALA A 88 -7.85 2.39 -8.42
CA ALA A 88 -7.50 2.97 -7.12
C ALA A 88 -8.16 2.16 -5.99
N PRO A 89 -7.45 1.92 -4.87
CA PRO A 89 -7.96 1.08 -3.81
C PRO A 89 -9.25 1.65 -3.23
N THR A 90 -10.21 0.79 -2.96
CA THR A 90 -11.54 1.22 -2.50
C THR A 90 -11.61 1.46 -0.99
N ASP A 91 -10.69 0.88 -0.24
CA ASP A 91 -10.54 1.01 1.20
C ASP A 91 -9.08 0.67 1.64
N PRO A 92 -8.68 0.96 2.90
CA PRO A 92 -7.32 0.69 3.35
C PRO A 92 -6.89 -0.79 3.32
N VAL A 93 -7.83 -1.74 3.44
CA VAL A 93 -7.50 -3.17 3.32
C VAL A 93 -7.23 -3.51 1.86
N ASP A 94 -8.04 -2.99 0.94
CA ASP A 94 -7.80 -3.14 -0.51
C ASP A 94 -6.44 -2.53 -0.92
N GLU A 95 -6.08 -1.36 -0.39
CA GLU A 95 -4.74 -0.76 -0.59
C GLU A 95 -3.63 -1.68 -0.10
N ALA A 96 -3.74 -2.20 1.13
CA ALA A 96 -2.76 -3.12 1.69
C ALA A 96 -2.63 -4.41 0.86
N VAL A 97 -3.76 -4.96 0.37
CA VAL A 97 -3.78 -6.16 -0.50
C VAL A 97 -3.08 -5.87 -1.82
N GLN A 98 -3.38 -4.74 -2.47
CA GLN A 98 -2.77 -4.36 -3.74
C GLN A 98 -1.25 -4.18 -3.61
N LEU A 99 -0.81 -3.47 -2.57
CA LEU A 99 0.61 -3.24 -2.31
C LEU A 99 1.35 -4.53 -1.92
N ALA A 100 0.76 -5.39 -1.09
CA ALA A 100 1.36 -6.66 -0.71
C ALA A 100 1.50 -7.62 -1.91
N ALA A 101 0.48 -7.68 -2.78
CA ALA A 101 0.49 -8.55 -3.95
C ALA A 101 1.55 -8.14 -5.00
N THR A 102 1.89 -6.86 -5.07
CA THR A 102 2.91 -6.32 -5.97
C THR A 102 4.29 -6.20 -5.32
N GLY A 103 4.39 -6.46 -4.02
CA GLY A 103 5.63 -6.39 -3.24
C GLY A 103 6.04 -4.97 -2.82
N TYR A 104 5.16 -3.98 -3.00
CA TYR A 104 5.36 -2.59 -2.59
C TYR A 104 4.95 -2.32 -1.13
N GLY A 105 4.22 -3.24 -0.51
CA GLY A 105 3.82 -3.18 0.89
C GLY A 105 4.18 -4.46 1.64
N PRO A 106 4.36 -4.39 2.96
CA PRO A 106 4.62 -5.58 3.75
C PRO A 106 3.33 -6.40 3.90
N GLY A 107 3.43 -7.73 3.79
CA GLY A 107 2.25 -8.61 3.81
C GLY A 107 1.45 -8.54 5.13
N ASP A 108 2.12 -8.25 6.24
CA ASP A 108 1.50 -8.09 7.56
C ASP A 108 0.66 -6.79 7.68
N ALA A 109 0.79 -5.84 6.76
CA ALA A 109 -0.09 -4.69 6.70
C ALA A 109 -1.53 -5.11 6.41
N VAL A 110 -1.73 -6.20 5.66
CA VAL A 110 -3.07 -6.69 5.33
C VAL A 110 -3.79 -7.16 6.60
N THR A 111 -3.16 -7.99 7.43
CA THR A 111 -3.78 -8.50 8.66
C THR A 111 -3.98 -7.40 9.69
N ARG A 112 -3.03 -6.46 9.83
CA ARG A 112 -3.18 -5.29 10.72
C ARG A 112 -4.35 -4.41 10.32
N THR A 113 -4.45 -4.04 9.05
CA THR A 113 -5.54 -3.17 8.57
C THR A 113 -6.88 -3.90 8.64
N LEU A 114 -6.90 -5.19 8.30
CA LEU A 114 -8.10 -6.02 8.39
C LEU A 114 -8.60 -6.17 9.83
N ALA A 115 -7.71 -6.30 10.82
CA ALA A 115 -8.07 -6.44 12.23
C ALA A 115 -8.93 -5.27 12.76
N ALA A 116 -8.76 -4.07 12.19
CA ALA A 116 -9.52 -2.87 12.53
C ALA A 116 -10.74 -2.64 11.61
N ALA A 117 -10.96 -3.50 10.62
CA ALA A 117 -11.99 -3.29 9.59
C ALA A 117 -13.31 -3.99 9.93
N GLU A 118 -14.39 -3.42 9.40
CA GLU A 118 -15.68 -4.09 9.28
C GLU A 118 -15.76 -4.74 7.89
N VAL A 119 -16.26 -5.97 7.82
CA VAL A 119 -16.32 -6.75 6.58
C VAL A 119 -17.70 -7.31 6.35
N ALA A 120 -18.08 -7.40 5.08
CA ALA A 120 -19.26 -8.12 4.65
C ALA A 120 -18.90 -9.58 4.38
N MET A 121 -19.37 -10.49 5.24
CA MET A 121 -19.23 -11.93 5.07
C MET A 121 -20.45 -12.50 4.35
N LEU A 122 -20.23 -13.24 3.26
CA LEU A 122 -21.33 -13.88 2.54
C LEU A 122 -21.96 -15.00 3.36
N LEU A 123 -23.27 -15.16 3.20
CA LEU A 123 -24.06 -16.17 3.89
C LEU A 123 -24.49 -17.28 2.92
N GLY A 124 -24.29 -18.52 3.34
CA GLY A 124 -24.87 -19.71 2.73
C GLY A 124 -26.28 -20.01 3.27
N PRO A 125 -26.86 -21.15 2.85
CA PRO A 125 -28.13 -21.64 3.37
C PRO A 125 -28.13 -21.72 4.91
N GLY A 126 -29.23 -21.30 5.55
CA GLY A 126 -29.32 -21.29 7.02
C GLY A 126 -28.58 -20.14 7.71
N ARG A 127 -28.11 -19.13 6.96
CA ARG A 127 -27.38 -17.95 7.48
C ARG A 127 -26.04 -18.29 8.14
N THR A 128 -25.40 -19.38 7.71
CA THR A 128 -24.02 -19.71 8.07
C THR A 128 -23.06 -19.02 7.10
N PRO A 129 -21.76 -18.85 7.46
CA PRO A 129 -20.76 -18.39 6.50
C PRO A 129 -20.77 -19.23 5.22
N LEU A 130 -20.59 -18.58 4.08
CA LEU A 130 -20.48 -19.24 2.79
C LEU A 130 -19.09 -19.89 2.67
N SER A 131 -19.03 -21.22 2.70
CA SER A 131 -17.83 -21.95 2.32
C SER A 131 -17.66 -22.00 0.80
N ALA A 132 -16.45 -21.72 0.34
CA ALA A 132 -16.03 -21.80 -1.06
C ALA A 132 -14.63 -22.43 -1.15
N VAL A 133 -14.11 -22.53 -2.38
CA VAL A 133 -12.76 -23.03 -2.65
C VAL A 133 -12.00 -21.95 -3.41
N SER A 134 -10.81 -21.57 -2.95
CA SER A 134 -9.94 -20.61 -3.64
C SER A 134 -9.42 -21.19 -4.97
N PRO A 135 -8.86 -20.36 -5.87
CA PRO A 135 -8.18 -20.86 -7.07
C PRO A 135 -7.09 -21.92 -6.79
N ASP A 136 -6.44 -21.84 -5.63
CA ASP A 136 -5.41 -22.78 -5.18
C ASP A 136 -5.97 -24.02 -4.47
N GLY A 137 -7.29 -24.20 -4.44
CA GLY A 137 -7.94 -25.37 -3.85
C GLY A 137 -8.09 -25.32 -2.32
N GLN A 138 -7.86 -24.18 -1.67
CA GLN A 138 -8.03 -24.05 -0.22
C GLN A 138 -9.49 -23.80 0.15
N PRO A 139 -10.02 -24.40 1.22
CA PRO A 139 -11.32 -24.04 1.76
C PRO A 139 -11.30 -22.61 2.32
N VAL A 140 -12.24 -21.79 1.89
CA VAL A 140 -12.27 -20.36 2.24
C VAL A 140 -13.68 -19.85 2.54
N VAL A 141 -13.74 -18.74 3.27
CA VAL A 141 -14.95 -17.91 3.43
C VAL A 141 -14.72 -16.56 2.73
N PRO A 142 -15.47 -16.23 1.67
CA PRO A 142 -15.41 -14.93 1.02
C PRO A 142 -15.84 -13.80 1.95
N VAL A 143 -15.00 -12.76 2.04
CA VAL A 143 -15.30 -11.52 2.76
C VAL A 143 -14.96 -10.31 1.90
N PHE A 144 -15.72 -9.23 2.08
CA PHE A 144 -15.61 -8.01 1.30
C PHE A 144 -15.40 -6.82 2.22
N THR A 145 -14.42 -5.99 1.92
CA THR A 145 -14.04 -4.82 2.74
C THR A 145 -14.70 -3.52 2.26
N SER A 146 -15.30 -3.56 1.07
CA SER A 146 -15.97 -2.41 0.44
C SER A 146 -17.23 -2.82 -0.31
N PRO A 147 -18.26 -1.95 -0.35
CA PRO A 147 -19.47 -2.16 -1.16
C PRO A 147 -19.16 -2.40 -2.65
N VAL A 148 -18.12 -1.78 -3.20
CA VAL A 148 -17.74 -1.92 -4.62
C VAL A 148 -17.43 -3.38 -4.95
N HIS A 149 -16.63 -4.04 -4.13
CA HIS A 149 -16.29 -5.46 -4.33
C HIS A 149 -17.51 -6.36 -4.08
N LEU A 150 -18.30 -6.07 -3.04
CA LEU A 150 -19.50 -6.85 -2.73
C LEU A 150 -20.53 -6.81 -3.87
N GLU A 151 -20.78 -5.62 -4.44
CA GLU A 151 -21.72 -5.44 -5.55
C GLU A 151 -21.23 -6.17 -6.81
N ALA A 152 -19.93 -6.15 -7.08
CA ALA A 152 -19.32 -6.88 -8.20
C ALA A 152 -19.46 -8.41 -8.04
N ALA A 153 -19.53 -8.94 -6.82
CA ALA A 153 -19.78 -10.35 -6.55
C ALA A 153 -21.27 -10.76 -6.71
N GLY A 154 -22.17 -9.79 -6.82
CA GLY A 154 -23.60 -10.00 -7.07
C GLY A 154 -24.50 -9.77 -5.84
N ARG A 155 -25.80 -10.01 -6.01
CA ARG A 155 -26.83 -9.73 -4.98
C ARG A 155 -27.04 -10.91 -4.02
N LEU A 156 -25.97 -11.31 -3.35
CA LEU A 156 -25.99 -12.39 -2.36
C LEU A 156 -26.33 -11.87 -0.96
N GLY A 157 -26.86 -12.75 -0.10
CA GLY A 157 -27.06 -12.43 1.30
C GLY A 157 -25.72 -12.31 2.02
N TYR A 158 -25.55 -11.26 2.81
CA TYR A 158 -24.35 -11.02 3.59
C TYR A 158 -24.69 -10.56 5.01
N GLU A 159 -23.70 -10.58 5.87
CA GLU A 159 -23.72 -9.98 7.20
C GLU A 159 -22.51 -9.07 7.33
N LEU A 160 -22.72 -7.90 7.94
CA LEU A 160 -21.68 -6.90 8.16
C LEU A 160 -21.27 -6.95 9.62
N LEU A 161 -19.98 -7.17 9.88
CA LEU A 161 -19.44 -7.40 11.21
C LEU A 161 -17.94 -7.06 11.26
N PRO A 162 -17.39 -6.72 12.44
CA PRO A 162 -15.95 -6.59 12.63
C PRO A 162 -15.21 -7.85 12.16
N ALA A 163 -14.03 -7.69 11.57
CA ALA A 163 -13.22 -8.83 11.12
C ALA A 163 -12.89 -9.82 12.25
N ALA A 164 -12.74 -9.31 13.48
CA ALA A 164 -12.56 -10.14 14.68
C ALA A 164 -13.75 -11.10 14.90
N ASP A 165 -14.98 -10.63 14.72
CA ASP A 165 -16.19 -11.42 14.93
C ASP A 165 -16.41 -12.49 13.84
N VAL A 166 -15.78 -12.32 12.67
CA VAL A 166 -15.75 -13.34 11.61
C VAL A 166 -14.96 -14.58 12.06
N LEU A 167 -13.88 -14.38 12.82
CA LEU A 167 -12.99 -15.48 13.25
C LEU A 167 -13.73 -16.53 14.07
N ASP A 168 -14.69 -16.12 14.90
CA ASP A 168 -15.48 -17.02 15.75
C ASP A 168 -16.51 -17.84 14.96
N ARG A 169 -16.76 -17.46 13.71
CA ARG A 169 -17.74 -18.10 12.83
C ARG A 169 -17.09 -18.92 11.73
N LEU A 170 -15.79 -18.77 11.51
CA LEU A 170 -15.08 -19.53 10.48
C LEU A 170 -15.20 -21.04 10.73
N PRO A 171 -15.61 -21.82 9.73
CA PRO A 171 -15.54 -23.26 9.84
C PRO A 171 -14.08 -23.71 9.97
N GLU A 172 -13.85 -24.81 10.68
CA GLU A 172 -12.51 -25.34 10.91
C GLU A 172 -11.74 -25.53 9.58
N GLY A 173 -10.47 -25.12 9.59
CA GLY A 173 -9.58 -25.21 8.43
C GLY A 173 -9.84 -24.20 7.31
N HIS A 174 -10.81 -23.27 7.46
CA HIS A 174 -11.06 -22.25 6.44
C HIS A 174 -10.19 -21.01 6.63
N LEU A 175 -9.76 -20.43 5.50
CA LEU A 175 -9.13 -19.10 5.45
C LEU A 175 -10.18 -18.04 5.12
N LEU A 176 -9.91 -16.78 5.43
CA LEU A 176 -10.68 -15.67 4.85
C LEU A 176 -10.20 -15.45 3.41
N TYR A 177 -11.11 -15.16 2.49
CA TYR A 177 -10.78 -14.82 1.10
C TYR A 177 -11.27 -13.41 0.79
N LEU A 178 -10.32 -12.47 0.79
CA LEU A 178 -10.56 -11.04 0.68
C LEU A 178 -10.83 -10.62 -0.76
N ASN A 179 -11.87 -9.79 -0.93
CA ASN A 179 -12.25 -9.13 -2.18
C ASN A 179 -12.11 -10.01 -3.44
N PRO A 180 -12.76 -11.19 -3.52
CA PRO A 180 -12.59 -12.11 -4.66
C PRO A 180 -13.00 -11.55 -6.03
N SER A 181 -13.73 -10.44 -6.04
CA SER A 181 -14.18 -9.73 -7.24
C SER A 181 -13.27 -8.56 -7.64
N GLY A 182 -12.23 -8.26 -6.84
CA GLY A 182 -11.26 -7.21 -7.12
C GLY A 182 -10.23 -7.56 -8.20
N PRO A 183 -9.37 -6.62 -8.60
CA PRO A 183 -8.26 -6.88 -9.52
C PRO A 183 -7.26 -7.90 -8.95
N VAL A 184 -7.19 -7.96 -7.62
CA VAL A 184 -6.44 -8.94 -6.85
C VAL A 184 -7.27 -9.37 -5.64
N SER A 185 -7.06 -10.61 -5.20
CA SER A 185 -7.66 -11.18 -4.00
C SER A 185 -6.57 -11.82 -3.16
N MET A 186 -6.83 -11.99 -1.86
CA MET A 186 -5.86 -12.56 -0.94
C MET A 186 -6.52 -13.52 0.04
N THR A 187 -5.86 -14.64 0.32
CA THR A 187 -6.23 -15.52 1.43
C THR A 187 -5.52 -15.06 2.70
N VAL A 188 -6.28 -14.96 3.80
CA VAL A 188 -5.75 -14.60 5.11
C VAL A 188 -6.00 -15.74 6.09
N ASP A 189 -4.92 -16.16 6.73
CA ASP A 189 -4.97 -17.17 7.78
C ASP A 189 -5.65 -16.65 9.04
N SER A 190 -6.52 -17.48 9.62
CA SER A 190 -7.31 -17.10 10.79
C SER A 190 -6.45 -16.91 12.06
N ALA A 191 -5.31 -17.59 12.18
CA ALA A 191 -4.37 -17.39 13.28
C ALA A 191 -3.63 -16.06 13.10
N ALA A 192 -3.13 -15.77 11.89
CA ALA A 192 -2.46 -14.50 11.61
C ALA A 192 -3.38 -13.28 11.83
N LEU A 193 -4.66 -13.38 11.48
CA LEU A 193 -5.63 -12.32 11.79
C LEU A 193 -5.92 -12.23 13.29
N ARG A 194 -5.98 -13.35 14.01
CA ARG A 194 -6.17 -13.35 15.47
C ARG A 194 -5.02 -12.66 16.20
N ASP A 195 -3.78 -12.97 15.82
CA ASP A 195 -2.59 -12.31 16.37
C ASP A 195 -2.64 -10.79 16.16
N ALA A 196 -3.03 -10.35 14.95
CA ALA A 196 -3.18 -8.92 14.64
C ALA A 196 -4.31 -8.23 15.45
N VAL A 197 -5.42 -8.92 15.70
CA VAL A 197 -6.51 -8.42 16.56
C VAL A 197 -6.05 -8.28 18.01
N GLU A 198 -5.30 -9.25 18.54
CA GLU A 198 -4.75 -9.20 19.90
C GLU A 198 -3.72 -8.07 20.06
N GLU A 199 -2.87 -7.87 19.06
CA GLU A 199 -1.91 -6.75 19.01
C GLU A 199 -2.64 -5.39 19.00
N ALA A 200 -3.67 -5.25 18.17
CA ALA A 200 -4.48 -4.03 18.09
C ALA A 200 -5.21 -3.73 19.41
N ALA A 201 -5.76 -4.74 20.08
CA ALA A 201 -6.42 -4.60 21.38
C ALA A 201 -5.43 -4.17 22.50
N SER A 202 -4.22 -4.70 22.45
CA SER A 202 -3.15 -4.35 23.40
C SER A 202 -2.70 -2.90 23.21
N ALA A 203 -2.47 -2.47 21.98
CA ALA A 203 -2.10 -1.09 21.65
C ALA A 203 -3.17 -0.06 22.08
N ALA A 204 -4.46 -0.40 21.96
CA ALA A 204 -5.56 0.47 22.41
C ALA A 204 -5.58 0.70 23.93
N THR A 205 -5.09 -0.27 24.71
CA THR A 205 -5.07 -0.21 26.18
C THR A 205 -3.89 0.61 26.73
N GLU A 206 -2.82 0.78 25.95
CA GLU A 206 -1.58 1.45 26.36
C GLU A 206 -1.56 2.97 26.11
N THR A 207 -2.62 3.56 25.55
CA THR A 207 -2.70 5.01 25.35
C THR A 207 -2.76 5.73 26.72
N PRO A 208 -1.74 6.49 27.17
CA PRO A 208 -1.83 7.20 28.42
C PRO A 208 -2.72 8.42 28.24
N SER A 209 -3.81 8.43 29.01
CA SER A 209 -4.61 9.63 29.29
C SER A 209 -3.71 10.73 29.88
N THR A 210 -3.14 11.57 29.03
CA THR A 210 -2.50 12.83 29.44
C THR A 210 -3.56 13.91 29.47
N ALA A 211 -4.41 13.88 30.49
CA ALA A 211 -5.23 15.03 30.91
C ALA A 211 -5.76 14.82 32.33
N ALA A 212 -4.87 14.80 33.32
CA ALA A 212 -5.23 15.16 34.69
C ALA A 212 -3.98 15.66 35.44
N SER A 213 -4.19 16.68 36.28
CA SER A 213 -3.25 17.29 37.23
C SER A 213 -2.50 18.53 36.73
N ALA A 214 -3.22 19.64 36.61
CA ALA A 214 -2.69 20.94 37.05
C ALA A 214 -3.33 21.29 38.39
N GLU A 215 -2.80 20.71 39.48
CA GLU A 215 -2.95 21.21 40.83
C GLU A 215 -1.59 21.12 41.54
N GLY A 216 -1.09 22.26 42.03
CA GLY A 216 -0.12 22.29 43.13
C GLY A 216 1.04 23.30 43.00
N GLY A 217 1.06 24.28 43.92
CA GLY A 217 2.27 24.97 44.41
C GLY A 217 2.30 26.47 44.10
N ASP A 218 1.81 27.40 44.93
CA ASP A 218 2.08 27.72 46.34
C ASP A 218 3.38 28.51 46.61
N GLU A 219 3.15 29.67 47.24
CA GLU A 219 4.01 30.54 48.08
C GLU A 219 5.28 31.26 47.58
N GLY A 220 5.31 32.58 47.89
CA GLY A 220 6.53 33.34 48.12
C GLY A 220 6.38 34.86 47.94
N GLY A 221 6.21 35.62 49.04
CA GLY A 221 6.41 37.08 49.01
C GLY A 221 5.77 37.88 50.13
N ASP A 222 6.16 37.61 51.38
CA ASP A 222 6.04 38.53 52.51
C ASP A 222 7.01 39.71 52.33
N GLU A 223 6.54 40.94 52.50
CA GLU A 223 7.17 42.02 53.30
C GLU A 223 6.54 43.38 52.96
N GLY A 224 5.99 44.06 53.97
CA GLY A 224 5.87 45.52 53.95
C GLY A 224 4.72 46.15 54.73
N GLY A 225 5.01 46.58 55.97
CA GLY A 225 4.58 47.91 56.41
C GLY A 225 3.58 47.99 57.57
N LEU A 226 4.14 48.10 58.77
CA LEU A 226 3.51 48.63 59.99
C LEU A 226 2.76 49.96 59.75
N GLY A 227 1.59 50.09 60.39
CA GLY A 227 0.83 51.34 60.48
C GLY A 227 -0.19 51.29 61.63
N ASP A 228 0.29 51.73 62.79
CA ASP A 228 -0.35 51.96 64.09
C ASP A 228 -1.68 52.75 64.03
N GLY A 229 -2.62 52.50 64.96
CA GLY A 229 -3.65 53.50 65.31
C GLY A 229 -5.02 53.01 65.77
N ASP A 230 -5.12 52.66 67.05
CA ASP A 230 -6.36 52.53 67.86
C ASP A 230 -7.11 53.88 67.98
N ARG A 231 -8.43 53.91 67.70
CA ARG A 231 -9.51 54.37 68.63
C ARG A 231 -10.84 54.75 67.95
N ALA A 232 -11.89 54.24 68.60
CA ALA A 232 -13.26 54.77 68.79
C ALA A 232 -14.20 54.93 67.58
#